data_AF-A0A183FRP7-F1
#
_entry.id   AF-A0A183FRP7-F1
#
_cell.length_a   1.000
_cell.length_b   1.000
_cell.length_c   1.000
_cell.angle_alpha   90.00
_cell.angle_beta   90.00
_cell.angle_gamma   90.00
#
_symmetry.space_group_name_H-M   'P 1'
#
loop_
_entity.id
_entity.type
_entity.pdbx_description
1 polymer ?
#
loop_
_entity_poly.entity_id
_entity_poly.type
_entity_poly.pdbx_seq_one_letter_code
_entity_poly.pdbx_strand_id
1 'polypeptide(L)'
;MDDLRMISDLTQPHNWYPDARTVQRKIFFHAGPTNSGKTYQALKRFGEAKSGVYCGPLKLLAAEVFTRSNELGIKCDLVTGEERRYAIDNFHPSAHLSSTVEMLSTQMRVEVAVIDEIQMLRDEQRGWAWTRALLGVAADEVHLCGEVAAIDIVKKLLEPVGEHVEVRYYERKTSLTVATQGLGSLDNVQPGDCIVCFSRKGIYSITKNLEKLGVKPAVIYGDLPPGTKLAQAAKFNDPNDPCNVLVATDAIGMGLNLNIRRIILSSCTRQGELLPNYSALQITGRAGRYGTAFSDGVATTLRHEDIGTLREILSQPVEPIERVGIAPTFEQIETFSFHLPQASFVHLLDLFVSVCSISDQFFICTVEQMRTLADLIDYIPLPLKVRYTFCISPINVESKLTAAAFVKMVRR
;
A
#
# COMPACT_ATOMS: atom_id res chain seq x y z
N MET A 1 35.57 12.09 0.91
CA MET A 1 34.49 11.56 0.05
C MET A 1 34.39 10.05 0.15
N ASP A 2 35.51 9.33 0.20
CA ASP A 2 35.49 7.86 0.30
C ASP A 2 34.87 7.34 1.61
N ASP A 3 35.16 7.98 2.76
CA ASP A 3 34.51 7.64 4.04
C ASP A 3 32.98 7.79 3.98
N LEU A 4 32.50 8.87 3.34
CA LEU A 4 31.07 9.12 3.16
C LEU A 4 30.41 8.06 2.26
N ARG A 5 31.11 7.58 1.22
CA ARG A 5 30.63 6.50 0.35
C ARG A 5 30.55 5.17 1.08
N MET A 6 31.54 4.86 1.92
CA MET A 6 31.54 3.62 2.72
C MET A 6 30.39 3.60 3.73
N ILE A 7 30.10 4.73 4.39
CA ILE A 7 29.02 4.85 5.38
C ILE A 7 27.63 4.88 4.73
N SER A 8 27.55 5.28 3.47
CA SER A 8 26.32 5.30 2.66
C SER A 8 26.27 4.14 1.65
N ASP A 9 27.02 3.07 1.89
CA ASP A 9 26.93 1.86 1.09
C ASP A 9 25.65 1.08 1.46
N LEU A 10 24.71 1.07 0.53
CA LEU A 10 23.43 0.38 0.64
C LEU A 10 23.32 -0.80 -0.34
N THR A 11 24.45 -1.32 -0.83
CA THR A 11 24.48 -2.40 -1.83
C THR A 11 24.03 -3.76 -1.28
N GLN A 12 24.10 -3.96 0.04
CA GLN A 12 23.71 -5.21 0.71
C GLN A 12 22.64 -5.02 1.81
N PRO A 13 21.39 -4.64 1.47
CA PRO A 13 20.35 -4.38 2.47
C PRO A 13 19.96 -5.59 3.34
N HIS A 14 20.20 -6.80 2.85
CA HIS A 14 19.91 -8.03 3.60
C HIS A 14 20.74 -8.17 4.89
N ASN A 15 21.91 -7.51 4.97
CA ASN A 15 22.79 -7.50 6.14
C ASN A 15 22.29 -6.57 7.25
N TRP A 16 21.32 -5.69 6.98
CA TRP A 16 20.80 -4.75 7.98
C TRP A 16 19.90 -5.42 9.03
N TYR A 17 19.56 -6.69 8.81
CA TYR A 17 18.56 -7.42 9.59
C TYR A 17 19.14 -8.69 10.22
N PRO A 18 20.03 -8.57 11.22
CA PRO A 18 20.71 -9.72 11.82
C PRO A 18 19.74 -10.74 12.41
N ASP A 19 18.67 -10.29 13.08
CA ASP A 19 17.67 -11.19 13.68
C ASP A 19 17.03 -12.12 12.65
N ALA A 20 16.64 -11.60 11.48
CA ALA A 20 16.08 -12.39 10.39
C ALA A 20 17.10 -13.40 9.82
N ARG A 21 18.40 -13.09 9.87
CA ARG A 21 19.47 -14.01 9.45
C ARG A 21 19.76 -15.12 10.45
N THR A 22 19.30 -14.99 11.70
CA THR A 22 19.40 -16.09 12.70
C THR A 22 18.32 -17.16 12.52
N VAL A 23 17.33 -16.91 11.66
CA VAL A 23 16.18 -17.80 11.42
C VAL A 23 16.28 -18.39 10.03
N GLN A 24 16.06 -19.70 9.89
CA GLN A 24 15.90 -20.32 8.59
C GLN A 24 14.49 -20.08 8.07
N ARG A 25 14.28 -18.96 7.38
CA ARG A 25 12.97 -18.53 6.91
C ARG A 25 12.52 -19.33 5.68
N LYS A 26 11.27 -19.80 5.69
CA LYS A 26 10.61 -20.40 4.52
C LYS A 26 9.73 -19.36 3.85
N ILE A 27 9.93 -19.13 2.55
CA ILE A 27 9.22 -18.08 1.84
C ILE A 27 8.15 -18.70 0.94
N PHE A 28 6.90 -18.34 1.17
CA PHE A 28 5.75 -18.75 0.36
C PHE A 28 5.20 -17.55 -0.40
N PHE A 29 5.28 -17.57 -1.71
CA PHE A 29 4.71 -16.52 -2.56
C PHE A 29 3.33 -16.95 -3.07
N HIS A 30 2.28 -16.32 -2.58
CA HIS A 30 0.91 -16.47 -3.07
C HIS A 30 0.66 -15.51 -4.24
N ALA A 31 0.88 -16.01 -5.46
CA ALA A 31 0.84 -15.24 -6.69
C ALA A 31 -0.53 -15.34 -7.37
N GLY A 32 -1.18 -14.21 -7.60
CA GLY A 32 -2.42 -14.21 -8.38
C GLY A 32 -3.07 -12.83 -8.48
N PRO A 33 -4.09 -12.68 -9.34
CA PRO A 33 -4.81 -11.42 -9.50
C PRO A 33 -5.57 -11.03 -8.23
N THR A 34 -6.16 -9.84 -8.24
CA THR A 34 -7.18 -9.48 -7.23
C THR A 34 -8.34 -10.48 -7.28
N ASN A 35 -9.00 -10.69 -6.15
CA ASN A 35 -10.15 -11.62 -6.04
C ASN A 35 -9.84 -13.10 -6.35
N SER A 36 -8.61 -13.55 -6.11
CA SER A 36 -8.17 -14.95 -6.28
C SER A 36 -8.19 -15.76 -4.98
N GLY A 37 -8.32 -15.11 -3.82
CA GLY A 37 -8.27 -15.77 -2.51
C GLY A 37 -6.86 -16.03 -1.98
N LYS A 38 -5.81 -15.49 -2.63
CA LYS A 38 -4.42 -15.58 -2.18
C LYS A 38 -4.22 -15.17 -0.71
N THR A 39 -4.69 -13.99 -0.33
CA THR A 39 -4.56 -13.44 1.03
C THR A 39 -5.35 -14.24 2.05
N TYR A 40 -6.48 -14.85 1.66
CA TYR A 40 -7.26 -15.70 2.55
C TYR A 40 -6.49 -16.94 3.01
N GLN A 41 -5.73 -17.58 2.11
CA GLN A 41 -4.93 -18.75 2.47
C GLN A 41 -3.77 -18.38 3.40
N ALA A 42 -3.09 -17.26 3.14
CA ALA A 42 -2.04 -16.76 4.03
C ALA A 42 -2.58 -16.40 5.43
N LEU A 43 -3.73 -15.71 5.49
CA LEU A 43 -4.37 -15.36 6.76
C LEU A 43 -4.92 -16.57 7.53
N LYS A 44 -5.31 -17.64 6.83
CA LYS A 44 -5.67 -18.91 7.47
C LYS A 44 -4.46 -19.50 8.21
N ARG A 45 -3.30 -19.58 7.53
CA ARG A 45 -2.04 -20.06 8.14
C ARG A 45 -1.59 -19.18 9.31
N PHE A 46 -1.74 -17.86 9.19
CA PHE A 46 -1.51 -16.90 10.28
C PHE A 46 -2.36 -17.23 11.51
N GLY A 47 -3.65 -17.50 11.33
CA GLY A 47 -4.55 -17.83 12.45
C GLY A 47 -4.29 -19.19 13.10
N GLU A 48 -3.73 -20.14 12.35
CA GLU A 48 -3.34 -21.47 12.86
C GLU A 48 -1.99 -21.47 13.60
N ALA A 49 -1.17 -20.44 13.40
CA ALA A 49 0.14 -20.30 14.02
C ALA A 49 0.07 -19.95 15.51
N LYS A 50 1.12 -20.26 16.28
CA LYS A 50 1.21 -19.88 17.71
C LYS A 50 1.45 -18.38 17.90
N SER A 51 2.14 -17.77 16.95
CA SER A 51 2.39 -16.33 16.88
C SER A 51 2.47 -15.88 15.44
N GLY A 52 2.09 -14.64 15.16
CA GLY A 52 2.18 -14.14 13.81
C GLY A 52 2.06 -12.64 13.67
N VAL A 53 2.56 -12.12 12.55
CA VAL A 53 2.41 -10.72 12.18
C VAL A 53 1.79 -10.60 10.79
N TYR A 54 0.74 -9.80 10.66
CA TYR A 54 0.21 -9.37 9.39
C TYR A 54 0.68 -7.94 9.08
N CYS A 55 1.23 -7.74 7.89
CA CYS A 55 1.71 -6.46 7.39
C CYS A 55 0.87 -6.02 6.19
N GLY A 56 -0.06 -5.09 6.42
CA GLY A 56 -0.94 -4.56 5.39
C GLY A 56 -0.45 -3.24 4.77
N PRO A 57 -0.81 -2.94 3.52
CA PRO A 57 -0.51 -1.65 2.86
C PRO A 57 -1.30 -0.48 3.44
N LEU A 58 -2.39 -0.75 4.16
CA LEU A 58 -3.38 0.25 4.57
C LEU A 58 -3.87 0.01 5.99
N LYS A 59 -4.17 1.11 6.69
CA LYS A 59 -4.80 1.10 8.01
C LYS A 59 -6.12 0.34 8.04
N LEU A 60 -6.91 0.46 6.97
CA LEU A 60 -8.18 -0.26 6.83
C LEU A 60 -7.98 -1.78 6.82
N LEU A 61 -6.96 -2.28 6.12
CA LEU A 61 -6.68 -3.72 6.09
C LEU A 61 -6.10 -4.23 7.40
N ALA A 62 -5.20 -3.45 8.02
CA ALA A 62 -4.70 -3.79 9.35
C ALA A 62 -5.85 -3.89 10.36
N ALA A 63 -6.79 -2.93 10.35
CA ALA A 63 -7.98 -2.96 11.18
C ALA A 63 -8.91 -4.14 10.83
N GLU A 64 -9.12 -4.44 9.55
CA GLU A 64 -9.96 -5.57 9.11
C GLU A 64 -9.40 -6.91 9.62
N VAL A 65 -8.11 -7.16 9.45
CA VAL A 65 -7.45 -8.39 9.92
C VAL A 65 -7.46 -8.46 11.45
N PHE A 66 -7.24 -7.35 12.15
CA PHE A 66 -7.36 -7.26 13.60
C PHE A 66 -8.76 -7.66 14.07
N THR A 67 -9.80 -7.02 13.54
CA THR A 67 -11.19 -7.28 13.93
C THR A 67 -11.57 -8.73 13.64
N ARG A 68 -11.32 -9.20 12.42
CA ARG A 68 -11.67 -10.56 12.00
C ARG A 68 -10.95 -11.65 12.80
N SER A 69 -9.67 -11.44 13.12
CA SER A 69 -8.90 -12.40 13.92
C SER A 69 -9.50 -12.54 15.32
N ASN A 70 -9.82 -11.41 15.97
CA ASN A 70 -10.43 -11.42 17.30
C ASN A 70 -11.85 -12.00 17.29
N GLU A 71 -12.64 -11.74 16.24
CA GLU A 71 -13.97 -12.37 16.04
C GLU A 71 -13.86 -13.90 15.90
N LEU A 72 -12.77 -14.41 15.35
CA LEU A 72 -12.45 -15.83 15.25
C LEU A 72 -11.82 -16.41 16.53
N GLY A 73 -11.69 -15.62 17.59
CA GLY A 73 -11.10 -16.03 18.87
C GLY A 73 -9.56 -16.02 18.90
N ILE A 74 -8.91 -15.54 17.84
CA ILE A 74 -7.45 -15.36 17.78
C ILE A 74 -7.14 -13.98 18.37
N LYS A 75 -6.59 -13.95 19.59
CA LYS A 75 -6.19 -12.71 20.24
C LYS A 75 -5.11 -12.03 19.40
N CYS A 76 -5.44 -10.88 18.84
CA CYS A 76 -4.60 -10.18 17.88
C CYS A 76 -4.57 -8.70 18.21
N ASP A 77 -3.39 -8.12 18.37
CA ASP A 77 -3.22 -6.68 18.61
C ASP A 77 -3.23 -5.91 17.27
N LEU A 78 -3.45 -4.59 17.32
CA LEU A 78 -3.38 -3.69 16.18
C LEU A 78 -2.30 -2.64 16.42
N VAL A 79 -1.37 -2.49 15.47
CA VAL A 79 -0.40 -1.39 15.47
C VAL A 79 -0.39 -0.69 14.12
N THR A 80 -0.76 0.59 14.13
CA THR A 80 -0.62 1.49 12.98
C THR A 80 0.23 2.70 13.38
N GLY A 81 0.46 3.63 12.46
CA GLY A 81 1.20 4.86 12.76
C GLY A 81 0.50 5.72 13.83
N GLU A 82 -0.84 5.75 13.83
CA GLU A 82 -1.63 6.64 14.69
C GLU A 82 -2.33 5.92 15.85
N GLU A 83 -2.49 4.60 15.78
CA GLU A 83 -3.31 3.84 16.73
C GLU A 83 -2.61 2.54 17.17
N ARG A 84 -2.72 2.24 18.47
CA ARG A 84 -2.38 0.94 19.06
C ARG A 84 -3.57 0.42 19.85
N ARG A 85 -4.03 -0.80 19.54
CA ARG A 85 -5.09 -1.48 20.29
C ARG A 85 -4.62 -2.87 20.68
N TYR A 86 -4.96 -3.27 21.90
CA TYR A 86 -4.59 -4.55 22.46
C TYR A 86 -5.83 -5.44 22.56
N ALA A 87 -5.73 -6.72 22.22
CA ALA A 87 -6.82 -7.67 22.41
C ALA A 87 -7.06 -8.00 23.88
N ILE A 88 -6.00 -7.91 24.70
CA ILE A 88 -6.05 -8.11 26.15
C ILE A 88 -5.82 -6.77 26.85
N ASP A 89 -4.55 -6.35 26.98
CA ASP A 89 -4.13 -5.08 27.55
C ASP A 89 -2.69 -4.76 27.12
N ASN A 90 -2.18 -3.59 27.51
CA ASN A 90 -0.86 -3.10 27.13
C ASN A 90 0.33 -3.76 27.87
N PHE A 91 0.07 -4.51 28.93
CA PHE A 91 1.09 -5.25 29.70
C PHE A 91 1.20 -6.71 29.26
N HIS A 92 0.17 -7.24 28.59
CA HIS A 92 0.08 -8.60 28.09
C HIS A 92 -0.18 -8.61 26.57
N PRO A 93 0.83 -8.26 25.75
CA PRO A 93 0.68 -8.21 24.30
C PRO A 93 0.31 -9.59 23.75
N SER A 94 -0.52 -9.58 22.70
CA SER A 94 -0.95 -10.80 22.02
C SER A 94 0.19 -11.44 21.23
N ALA A 95 0.11 -12.75 21.03
CA ALA A 95 1.05 -13.47 20.17
C ALA A 95 0.83 -13.16 18.67
N HIS A 96 -0.35 -12.66 18.31
CA HIS A 96 -0.66 -12.19 16.96
C HIS A 96 -0.74 -10.67 16.92
N LEU A 97 -0.23 -10.09 15.84
CA LEU A 97 -0.25 -8.66 15.58
C LEU A 97 -0.71 -8.39 14.15
N SER A 98 -1.65 -7.48 13.99
CA SER A 98 -1.99 -6.88 12.70
C SER A 98 -1.41 -5.47 12.65
N SER A 99 -0.63 -5.17 11.61
CA SER A 99 0.00 -3.86 11.47
C SER A 99 -0.03 -3.32 10.06
N THR A 100 0.16 -2.00 9.93
CA THR A 100 0.68 -1.45 8.68
C THR A 100 2.13 -1.91 8.50
N VAL A 101 2.56 -2.13 7.26
CA VAL A 101 3.90 -2.69 6.96
C VAL A 101 5.04 -1.84 7.53
N GLU A 102 4.88 -0.51 7.58
CA GLU A 102 5.86 0.42 8.14
C GLU A 102 6.12 0.19 9.63
N MET A 103 5.12 -0.33 10.35
CA MET A 103 5.16 -0.50 11.80
C MET A 103 5.69 -1.87 12.24
N LEU A 104 6.06 -2.74 11.30
CA LEU A 104 6.64 -4.04 11.61
C LEU A 104 7.88 -3.89 12.49
N SER A 105 7.99 -4.70 13.54
CA SER A 105 9.25 -4.88 14.26
C SER A 105 10.08 -5.99 13.60
N THR A 106 11.31 -5.70 13.22
CA THR A 106 12.25 -6.70 12.66
C THR A 106 12.96 -7.52 13.74
N GLN A 107 12.79 -7.14 15.02
CA GLN A 107 13.37 -7.81 16.18
C GLN A 107 12.40 -8.81 16.82
N MET A 108 11.12 -8.76 16.44
CA MET A 108 10.10 -9.66 16.96
C MET A 108 10.15 -10.99 16.19
N ARG A 109 10.49 -12.08 16.88
CA ARG A 109 10.42 -13.42 16.30
C ARG A 109 9.00 -13.97 16.37
N VAL A 110 8.47 -14.42 15.24
CA VAL A 110 7.14 -15.03 15.14
C VAL A 110 7.19 -16.34 14.33
N GLU A 111 6.15 -17.16 14.44
CA GLU A 111 6.04 -18.38 13.63
C GLU A 111 5.67 -18.02 12.18
N VAL A 112 4.69 -17.14 11.97
CA VAL A 112 4.18 -16.76 10.64
C VAL A 112 4.16 -15.25 10.43
N ALA A 113 4.72 -14.78 9.33
CA ALA A 113 4.53 -13.41 8.85
C ALA A 113 3.74 -13.41 7.54
N VAL A 114 2.77 -12.50 7.40
CA VAL A 114 2.04 -12.26 6.15
C VAL A 114 2.35 -10.85 5.67
N ILE A 115 2.93 -10.70 4.48
CA ILE A 115 3.18 -9.41 3.84
C ILE A 115 2.25 -9.29 2.64
N ASP A 116 1.26 -8.41 2.75
CA ASP A 116 0.23 -8.21 1.72
C ASP A 116 0.65 -7.15 0.69
N GLU A 117 0.10 -7.29 -0.52
CA GLU A 117 0.43 -6.47 -1.70
C GLU A 117 1.95 -6.30 -1.93
N ILE A 118 2.72 -7.41 -1.95
CA ILE A 118 4.20 -7.39 -2.03
C ILE A 118 4.74 -6.62 -3.24
N GLN A 119 3.98 -6.48 -4.32
CA GLN A 119 4.38 -5.66 -5.47
C GLN A 119 4.58 -4.18 -5.14
N MET A 120 4.08 -3.71 -3.99
CA MET A 120 4.36 -2.37 -3.47
C MET A 120 5.86 -2.14 -3.17
N LEU A 121 6.71 -3.17 -3.24
CA LEU A 121 8.17 -3.05 -3.34
C LEU A 121 8.61 -2.00 -4.37
N ARG A 122 7.89 -1.85 -5.49
CA ARG A 122 8.22 -0.86 -6.54
C ARG A 122 7.73 0.56 -6.26
N ASP A 123 6.99 0.77 -5.17
CA ASP A 123 6.42 2.08 -4.87
C ASP A 123 7.53 3.09 -4.58
N GLU A 124 7.53 4.20 -5.32
CA GLU A 124 8.60 5.20 -5.26
C GLU A 124 8.73 5.87 -3.90
N GLN A 125 7.66 5.92 -3.11
CA GLN A 125 7.64 6.60 -1.81
C GLN A 125 7.72 5.61 -0.64
N ARG A 126 7.01 4.48 -0.74
CA ARG A 126 6.78 3.55 0.37
C ARG A 126 7.44 2.19 0.18
N GLY A 127 8.02 1.90 -0.99
CA GLY A 127 8.59 0.58 -1.32
C GLY A 127 9.63 0.09 -0.30
N TRP A 128 10.36 1.01 0.33
CA TRP A 128 11.29 0.72 1.43
C TRP A 128 10.69 -0.09 2.56
N ALA A 129 9.41 0.11 2.88
CA ALA A 129 8.75 -0.60 3.98
C ALA A 129 8.54 -2.08 3.65
N TRP A 130 8.20 -2.40 2.39
CA TRP A 130 8.11 -3.78 1.91
C TRP A 130 9.46 -4.43 1.80
N THR A 131 10.48 -3.72 1.33
CA THR A 131 11.85 -4.24 1.28
C THR A 131 12.35 -4.56 2.68
N ARG A 132 12.10 -3.66 3.64
CA ARG A 132 12.40 -3.89 5.06
C ARG A 132 11.64 -5.10 5.63
N ALA A 133 10.36 -5.25 5.32
CA ALA A 133 9.57 -6.39 5.79
C ALA A 133 10.07 -7.70 5.18
N LEU A 134 10.27 -7.73 3.86
CA LEU A 134 10.75 -8.91 3.13
C LEU A 134 12.10 -9.38 3.66
N LEU A 135 13.07 -8.47 3.80
CA LEU A 135 14.43 -8.83 4.20
C LEU A 135 14.58 -8.98 5.71
N GLY A 136 13.75 -8.31 6.50
CA GLY A 136 13.97 -8.12 7.92
C GLY A 136 12.96 -8.76 8.87
N VAL A 137 11.85 -9.33 8.39
CA VAL A 137 10.95 -10.06 9.30
C VAL A 137 11.60 -11.35 9.80
N ALA A 138 11.70 -11.49 11.12
CA ALA A 138 12.18 -12.70 11.78
C ALA A 138 11.03 -13.69 11.97
N ALA A 139 10.69 -14.44 10.91
CA ALA A 139 9.63 -15.43 10.96
C ALA A 139 10.07 -16.78 10.41
N ASP A 140 9.57 -17.87 10.99
CA ASP A 140 9.86 -19.22 10.49
C ASP A 140 9.22 -19.43 9.10
N GLU A 141 8.00 -18.91 8.88
CA GLU A 141 7.32 -18.85 7.57
C GLU A 141 6.97 -17.40 7.19
N VAL A 142 7.31 -16.98 5.98
CA VAL A 142 6.98 -15.67 5.41
C VAL A 142 6.07 -15.87 4.19
N HIS A 143 4.83 -15.44 4.31
CA HIS A 143 3.80 -15.51 3.29
C HIS A 143 3.65 -14.17 2.58
N LEU A 144 4.06 -14.12 1.31
CA LEU A 144 3.95 -12.95 0.46
C LEU A 144 2.67 -13.06 -0.36
N CYS A 145 1.81 -12.04 -0.36
CA CYS A 145 0.62 -12.00 -1.22
C CYS A 145 0.78 -10.89 -2.25
N GLY A 146 0.66 -11.21 -3.54
CA GLY A 146 0.75 -10.18 -4.58
C GLY A 146 0.56 -10.69 -5.99
N GLU A 147 0.88 -9.83 -6.95
CA GLU A 147 0.90 -10.16 -8.38
C GLU A 147 2.14 -10.94 -8.80
N VAL A 148 2.03 -11.66 -9.92
CA VAL A 148 3.08 -12.51 -10.49
C VAL A 148 4.35 -11.70 -10.83
N ALA A 149 4.19 -10.42 -11.19
CA ALA A 149 5.30 -9.54 -11.58
C ALA A 149 6.36 -9.33 -10.48
N ALA A 150 6.05 -9.59 -9.21
CA ALA A 150 7.01 -9.43 -8.11
C ALA A 150 7.81 -10.72 -7.80
N ILE A 151 7.51 -11.86 -8.44
CA ILE A 151 8.15 -13.14 -8.11
C ILE A 151 9.65 -13.10 -8.38
N ASP A 152 10.06 -12.62 -9.55
CA ASP A 152 11.46 -12.72 -9.99
C ASP A 152 12.36 -11.81 -9.16
N ILE A 153 11.92 -10.59 -8.87
CA ILE A 153 12.65 -9.68 -7.99
C ILE A 153 12.74 -10.20 -6.57
N VAL A 154 11.67 -10.79 -6.03
CA VAL A 154 11.70 -11.40 -4.69
C VAL A 154 12.72 -12.54 -4.63
N LYS A 155 12.74 -13.43 -5.63
CA LYS A 155 13.76 -14.49 -5.72
C LYS A 155 15.18 -13.91 -5.76
N LYS A 156 15.40 -12.91 -6.61
CA LYS A 156 16.70 -12.24 -6.77
C LYS A 156 17.19 -11.56 -5.49
N LEU A 157 16.28 -10.96 -4.71
CA LEU A 157 16.62 -10.30 -3.44
C LEU A 157 16.98 -11.28 -2.34
N LEU A 158 16.45 -12.51 -2.39
CA LEU A 158 16.62 -13.54 -1.36
C LEU A 158 17.72 -14.55 -1.68
N GLU A 159 18.12 -14.65 -2.94
CA GLU A 159 19.22 -15.51 -3.40
C GLU A 159 20.54 -15.28 -2.63
N PRO A 160 21.00 -14.03 -2.37
CA PRO A 160 22.26 -13.80 -1.64
C PRO A 160 22.26 -14.34 -0.20
N VAL A 161 21.09 -14.53 0.41
CA VAL A 161 20.94 -15.08 1.76
C VAL A 161 20.51 -16.56 1.77
N GLY A 162 20.44 -17.19 0.58
CA GLY A 162 20.14 -18.62 0.45
C GLY A 162 18.69 -19.00 0.80
N GLU A 163 17.76 -18.04 0.78
CA GLU A 163 16.36 -18.30 1.09
C GLU A 163 15.57 -18.67 -0.18
N HIS A 164 14.94 -19.84 -0.18
CA HIS A 164 14.16 -20.33 -1.32
C HIS A 164 12.69 -19.87 -1.27
N VAL A 165 12.13 -19.56 -2.45
CA VAL A 165 10.76 -19.07 -2.61
C VAL A 165 9.88 -20.15 -3.25
N GLU A 166 8.96 -20.72 -2.47
CA GLU A 166 7.90 -21.60 -2.96
C GLU A 166 6.75 -20.75 -3.51
N VAL A 167 6.48 -20.85 -4.81
CA VAL A 167 5.40 -20.09 -5.47
C VAL A 167 4.13 -20.92 -5.54
N ARG A 168 3.03 -20.33 -5.07
CA ARG A 168 1.66 -20.87 -5.14
C ARG A 168 0.82 -19.97 -6.04
N TYR A 169 0.39 -20.50 -7.18
CA TYR A 169 -0.42 -19.76 -8.15
C TYR A 169 -1.91 -19.82 -7.82
N TYR A 170 -2.59 -18.69 -7.96
CA TYR A 170 -4.01 -18.53 -7.73
C TYR A 170 -4.67 -17.87 -8.95
N GLU A 171 -5.79 -18.43 -9.38
CA GLU A 171 -6.61 -17.87 -10.44
C GLU A 171 -7.74 -17.03 -9.88
N ARG A 172 -8.28 -16.14 -10.72
CA ARG A 172 -9.44 -15.32 -10.36
C ARG A 172 -10.65 -16.24 -10.16
N LYS A 173 -11.40 -16.04 -9.07
CA LYS A 173 -12.56 -16.91 -8.74
C LYS A 173 -13.81 -16.65 -9.57
N THR A 174 -13.85 -15.54 -10.30
CA THR A 174 -15.01 -15.03 -11.03
C THR A 174 -14.57 -14.41 -12.35
N SER A 175 -15.45 -14.37 -13.35
CA SER A 175 -15.08 -13.80 -14.65
C SER A 175 -14.95 -12.27 -14.58
N LEU A 176 -14.06 -11.71 -15.40
CA LEU A 176 -13.96 -10.27 -15.66
C LEU A 176 -13.97 -10.08 -17.17
N THR A 177 -14.94 -9.34 -17.68
CA THR A 177 -15.08 -9.07 -19.12
C THR A 177 -14.97 -7.57 -19.41
N VAL A 178 -14.39 -7.22 -20.54
CA VAL A 178 -14.37 -5.83 -21.02
C VAL A 178 -15.58 -5.61 -21.93
N ALA A 179 -16.38 -4.59 -21.65
CA ALA A 179 -17.57 -4.28 -22.44
C ALA A 179 -17.23 -3.97 -23.91
N THR A 180 -18.20 -4.20 -24.80
CA THR A 180 -18.06 -3.86 -26.23
C THR A 180 -18.08 -2.35 -26.48
N GLN A 181 -18.81 -1.62 -25.63
CA GLN A 181 -19.03 -0.17 -25.73
C GLN A 181 -18.82 0.52 -24.37
N GLY A 182 -18.43 1.79 -24.42
CA GLY A 182 -18.40 2.67 -23.25
C GLY A 182 -19.80 2.98 -22.74
N LEU A 183 -19.90 3.50 -21.52
CA LEU A 183 -21.17 3.89 -20.91
C LEU A 183 -21.91 4.96 -21.74
N GLY A 184 -21.17 5.87 -22.38
CA GLY A 184 -21.68 6.94 -23.22
C GLY A 184 -22.25 8.10 -22.41
N SER A 185 -23.41 7.89 -21.79
CA SER A 185 -24.08 8.87 -20.92
C SER A 185 -24.20 8.35 -19.49
N LEU A 186 -24.19 9.28 -18.52
CA LEU A 186 -24.51 8.98 -17.12
C LEU A 186 -25.96 8.55 -16.93
N ASP A 187 -26.85 8.76 -17.91
CA ASP A 187 -28.22 8.23 -17.88
C ASP A 187 -28.25 6.68 -17.91
N ASN A 188 -27.17 6.05 -18.37
CA ASN A 188 -27.04 4.60 -18.50
C ASN A 188 -26.46 3.92 -17.24
N VAL A 189 -26.26 4.66 -16.15
CA VAL A 189 -25.79 4.09 -14.88
C VAL A 189 -26.81 3.11 -14.31
N GLN A 190 -26.31 2.05 -13.70
CA GLN A 190 -27.11 0.98 -13.12
C GLN A 190 -26.66 0.71 -11.68
N PRO A 191 -27.54 0.11 -10.85
CA PRO A 191 -27.14 -0.37 -9.53
C PRO A 191 -25.91 -1.31 -9.61
N GLY A 192 -24.94 -1.07 -8.73
CA GLY A 192 -23.65 -1.77 -8.71
C GLY A 192 -22.57 -1.17 -9.60
N ASP A 193 -22.84 -0.05 -10.29
CA ASP A 193 -21.83 0.69 -11.06
C ASP A 193 -20.88 1.45 -10.14
N CYS A 194 -19.59 1.40 -10.48
CA CYS A 194 -18.56 2.22 -9.87
C CYS A 194 -17.82 3.02 -10.94
N ILE A 195 -17.94 4.35 -10.89
CA ILE A 195 -17.22 5.27 -11.76
C ILE A 195 -15.92 5.68 -11.07
N VAL A 196 -14.80 5.35 -11.71
CA VAL A 196 -13.46 5.63 -11.19
C VAL A 196 -12.89 6.88 -11.84
N CYS A 197 -12.58 7.89 -11.02
CA CYS A 197 -12.00 9.17 -11.43
C CYS A 197 -10.58 9.33 -10.89
N PHE A 198 -9.70 9.94 -11.68
CA PHE A 198 -8.30 10.16 -11.30
C PHE A 198 -8.04 11.57 -10.73
N SER A 199 -9.09 12.30 -10.35
CA SER A 199 -8.95 13.60 -9.68
C SER A 199 -10.16 13.92 -8.81
N ARG A 200 -9.93 14.71 -7.73
CA ARG A 200 -11.02 15.23 -6.88
C ARG A 200 -12.01 16.07 -7.67
N LYS A 201 -11.54 16.87 -8.64
CA LYS A 201 -12.39 17.64 -9.55
C LYS A 201 -13.32 16.73 -10.36
N GLY A 202 -12.81 15.61 -10.84
CA GLY A 202 -13.59 14.59 -11.55
C GLY A 202 -14.69 13.98 -10.68
N ILE A 203 -14.36 13.61 -9.43
CA ILE A 203 -15.33 13.12 -8.45
C ILE A 203 -16.51 14.09 -8.29
N TYR A 204 -16.23 15.36 -7.96
CA TYR A 204 -17.28 16.35 -7.75
C TYR A 204 -18.12 16.61 -9.01
N SER A 205 -17.50 16.59 -10.18
CA SER A 205 -18.19 16.79 -11.46
C SER A 205 -19.17 15.64 -11.75
N ILE A 206 -18.72 14.39 -11.62
CA ILE A 206 -19.56 13.21 -11.85
C ILE A 206 -20.67 13.13 -10.80
N THR A 207 -20.35 13.31 -9.52
CA THR A 207 -21.35 13.32 -8.44
C THR A 207 -22.46 14.33 -8.71
N LYS A 208 -22.10 15.58 -9.03
CA LYS A 208 -23.08 16.64 -9.32
C LYS A 208 -23.96 16.32 -10.53
N ASN A 209 -23.41 15.65 -11.55
CA ASN A 209 -24.18 15.26 -12.73
C ASN A 209 -25.14 14.10 -12.43
N LEU A 210 -24.72 13.12 -11.63
CA LEU A 210 -25.59 12.04 -11.15
C LEU A 210 -26.74 12.56 -10.29
N GLU A 211 -26.46 13.52 -9.39
CA GLU A 211 -27.48 14.12 -8.53
C GLU A 211 -28.57 14.85 -9.33
N LYS A 212 -28.20 15.51 -10.45
CA LYS A 212 -29.18 16.12 -11.37
C LYS A 212 -30.10 15.10 -12.04
N LEU A 213 -29.61 13.87 -12.21
CA LEU A 213 -30.38 12.74 -12.73
C LEU A 213 -31.18 12.01 -11.63
N GLY A 214 -31.16 12.51 -10.39
CA GLY A 214 -31.84 11.90 -9.25
C GLY A 214 -31.09 10.72 -8.63
N VAL A 215 -29.87 10.42 -9.10
CA VAL A 215 -29.02 9.34 -8.56
C VAL A 215 -28.15 9.90 -7.44
N LYS A 216 -28.19 9.28 -6.25
CA LYS A 216 -27.36 9.67 -5.10
C LYS A 216 -26.20 8.69 -4.92
N PRO A 217 -25.01 8.98 -5.45
CA PRO A 217 -23.89 8.05 -5.37
C PRO A 217 -23.20 8.08 -4.00
N ALA A 218 -22.62 6.95 -3.61
CA ALA A 218 -21.60 6.90 -2.58
C ALA A 218 -20.31 7.51 -3.14
N VAL A 219 -19.50 8.14 -2.29
CA VAL A 219 -18.26 8.82 -2.72
C VAL A 219 -17.07 8.34 -1.90
N ILE A 220 -16.03 7.83 -2.57
CA ILE A 220 -14.80 7.33 -1.92
C ILE A 220 -13.54 7.88 -2.59
N TYR A 221 -12.72 8.63 -1.85
CA TYR A 221 -11.40 9.08 -2.32
C TYR A 221 -10.35 8.97 -1.21
N GLY A 222 -9.07 9.05 -1.59
CA GLY A 222 -7.91 8.77 -0.72
C GLY A 222 -7.92 9.50 0.63
N ASP A 223 -8.21 10.80 0.64
CA ASP A 223 -8.15 11.65 1.83
C ASP A 223 -9.31 11.44 2.82
N LEU A 224 -10.34 10.66 2.48
CA LEU A 224 -11.46 10.45 3.39
C LEU A 224 -11.01 9.71 4.66
N PRO A 225 -11.52 10.11 5.84
CA PRO A 225 -11.29 9.38 7.08
C PRO A 225 -11.72 7.91 6.95
N PRO A 226 -11.02 6.96 7.62
CA PRO A 226 -11.35 5.54 7.56
C PRO A 226 -12.81 5.23 7.89
N GLY A 227 -13.36 5.84 8.94
CA GLY A 227 -14.78 5.67 9.32
C GLY A 227 -15.75 6.15 8.23
N THR A 228 -15.43 7.25 7.54
CA THR A 228 -16.23 7.75 6.42
C THR A 228 -16.16 6.81 5.21
N LYS A 229 -14.98 6.28 4.88
CA LYS A 229 -14.82 5.29 3.81
C LYS A 229 -15.66 4.03 4.08
N LEU A 230 -15.61 3.51 5.30
CA LEU A 230 -16.39 2.35 5.71
C LEU A 230 -17.89 2.63 5.67
N ALA A 231 -18.34 3.80 6.12
CA ALA A 231 -19.76 4.18 6.06
C ALA A 231 -20.26 4.33 4.62
N GLN A 232 -19.47 4.92 3.72
CA GLN A 232 -19.80 5.04 2.29
C GLN A 232 -19.83 3.67 1.61
N ALA A 233 -18.86 2.80 1.92
CA ALA A 233 -18.83 1.43 1.42
C ALA A 233 -20.02 0.60 1.92
N ALA A 234 -20.41 0.75 3.19
CA ALA A 234 -21.56 0.07 3.77
C ALA A 234 -22.87 0.46 3.07
N LYS A 235 -23.08 1.76 2.82
CA LYS A 235 -24.24 2.24 2.04
C LYS A 235 -24.26 1.67 0.64
N PHE A 236 -23.13 1.72 -0.07
CA PHE A 236 -23.03 1.16 -1.41
C PHE A 236 -23.28 -0.36 -1.46
N ASN A 237 -22.86 -1.08 -0.43
CA ASN A 237 -22.99 -2.53 -0.36
C ASN A 237 -24.38 -3.00 0.07
N ASP A 238 -25.19 -2.16 0.72
CA ASP A 238 -26.54 -2.51 1.18
C ASP A 238 -27.52 -2.50 0.00
N PRO A 239 -28.09 -3.67 -0.38
CA PRO A 239 -29.05 -3.75 -1.49
C PRO A 239 -30.33 -2.94 -1.27
N ASN A 240 -30.65 -2.59 -0.02
CA ASN A 240 -31.84 -1.85 0.34
C ASN A 240 -31.61 -0.33 0.42
N ASP A 241 -30.35 0.12 0.40
CA ASP A 241 -30.03 1.55 0.38
C ASP A 241 -30.20 2.08 -1.05
N PRO A 242 -30.90 3.22 -1.27
CA PRO A 242 -30.98 3.85 -2.58
C PRO A 242 -29.61 4.27 -3.15
N CYS A 243 -28.56 4.30 -2.32
CA CYS A 243 -27.19 4.65 -2.69
C CYS A 243 -26.44 3.48 -3.36
N ASN A 244 -26.88 3.10 -4.55
CA ASN A 244 -26.39 1.89 -5.24
C ASN A 244 -25.40 2.16 -6.40
N VAL A 245 -24.89 3.39 -6.51
CA VAL A 245 -23.82 3.78 -7.45
C VAL A 245 -22.66 4.35 -6.65
N LEU A 246 -21.42 4.04 -7.04
CA LEU A 246 -20.20 4.52 -6.39
C LEU A 246 -19.41 5.44 -7.34
N VAL A 247 -18.97 6.58 -6.83
CA VAL A 247 -18.00 7.45 -7.51
C VAL A 247 -16.73 7.46 -6.66
N ALA A 248 -15.61 6.98 -7.22
CA ALA A 248 -14.41 6.79 -6.43
C ALA A 248 -13.11 7.11 -7.16
N THR A 249 -12.02 7.29 -6.43
CA THR A 249 -10.68 7.30 -7.03
C THR A 249 -10.07 5.90 -7.06
N ASP A 250 -8.87 5.76 -7.60
CA ASP A 250 -8.04 4.56 -7.54
C ASP A 250 -7.78 4.04 -6.12
N ALA A 251 -8.13 4.80 -5.08
CA ALA A 251 -8.14 4.38 -3.68
C ALA A 251 -8.97 3.11 -3.40
N ILE A 252 -9.95 2.77 -4.25
CA ILE A 252 -10.71 1.51 -4.12
C ILE A 252 -9.94 0.29 -4.60
N GLY A 253 -8.81 0.50 -5.28
CA GLY A 253 -7.93 -0.54 -5.78
C GLY A 253 -7.36 -1.42 -4.66
N MET A 254 -7.49 -1.03 -3.40
CA MET A 254 -7.10 -1.82 -2.21
C MET A 254 -7.91 -1.42 -0.96
N GLY A 255 -7.99 -2.33 0.01
CA GLY A 255 -8.43 -2.02 1.38
C GLY A 255 -9.91 -1.77 1.63
N LEU A 256 -10.79 -2.00 0.67
CA LEU A 256 -12.24 -2.03 0.88
C LEU A 256 -12.87 -3.25 0.22
N ASN A 257 -13.81 -3.86 0.92
CA ASN A 257 -14.70 -4.87 0.35
C ASN A 257 -15.93 -4.17 -0.25
N LEU A 258 -16.02 -4.14 -1.58
CA LEU A 258 -17.06 -3.43 -2.31
C LEU A 258 -17.78 -4.39 -3.26
N ASN A 259 -19.12 -4.34 -3.28
CA ASN A 259 -19.99 -5.15 -4.13
C ASN A 259 -20.18 -4.50 -5.50
N ILE A 260 -19.11 -4.40 -6.28
CA ILE A 260 -19.12 -3.71 -7.58
C ILE A 260 -19.49 -4.69 -8.69
N ARG A 261 -20.51 -4.38 -9.49
CA ARG A 261 -20.86 -5.12 -10.70
C ARG A 261 -20.01 -4.70 -11.89
N ARG A 262 -19.90 -3.38 -12.10
CA ARG A 262 -19.25 -2.80 -13.28
C ARG A 262 -18.35 -1.63 -12.89
N ILE A 263 -17.08 -1.71 -13.28
CA ILE A 263 -16.12 -0.60 -13.17
C ILE A 263 -16.18 0.22 -14.46
N ILE A 264 -16.34 1.53 -14.31
CA ILE A 264 -16.38 2.51 -15.39
C ILE A 264 -15.24 3.49 -15.19
N LEU A 265 -14.19 3.41 -16.01
CA LEU A 265 -13.11 4.40 -15.94
C LEU A 265 -13.55 5.71 -16.58
N SER A 266 -13.43 6.83 -15.85
CA SER A 266 -13.77 8.15 -16.41
C SER A 266 -12.81 8.59 -17.52
N SER A 267 -11.59 8.04 -17.53
CA SER A 267 -10.55 8.20 -18.55
C SER A 267 -9.57 7.02 -18.44
N CYS A 268 -8.84 6.70 -19.51
CA CYS A 268 -7.70 5.78 -19.45
C CYS A 268 -6.36 6.49 -19.16
N THR A 269 -6.39 7.76 -18.78
CA THR A 269 -5.21 8.57 -18.48
C THR A 269 -5.23 9.14 -17.07
N ARG A 270 -4.05 9.28 -16.45
CA ARG A 270 -3.82 9.95 -15.17
C ARG A 270 -2.67 10.93 -15.34
N GLN A 271 -2.91 12.20 -15.01
CA GLN A 271 -1.92 13.28 -15.15
C GLN A 271 -1.31 13.43 -16.55
N GLY A 272 -2.06 13.05 -17.60
CA GLY A 272 -1.61 13.15 -18.99
C GLY A 272 -0.94 11.89 -19.53
N GLU A 273 -0.66 10.90 -18.67
CA GLU A 273 -0.07 9.62 -19.06
C GLU A 273 -1.12 8.51 -19.07
N LEU A 274 -0.91 7.49 -19.91
CA LEU A 274 -1.75 6.29 -19.91
C LEU A 274 -1.63 5.56 -18.57
N LEU A 275 -2.74 4.97 -18.11
CA LEU A 275 -2.72 4.15 -16.91
C LEU A 275 -1.80 2.94 -17.11
N PRO A 276 -0.86 2.69 -16.20
CA PRO A 276 -0.09 1.45 -16.23
C PRO A 276 -1.03 0.24 -16.13
N ASN A 277 -0.71 -0.82 -16.87
CA ASN A 277 -1.50 -2.05 -16.93
C ASN A 277 -1.81 -2.61 -15.53
N TYR A 278 -0.81 -2.73 -14.66
CA TYR A 278 -0.99 -3.22 -13.28
C TYR A 278 -2.02 -2.40 -12.50
N SER A 279 -2.06 -1.08 -12.69
CA SER A 279 -2.99 -0.18 -12.01
C SER A 279 -4.41 -0.38 -12.54
N ALA A 280 -4.56 -0.47 -13.87
CA ALA A 280 -5.83 -0.76 -14.50
C ALA A 280 -6.39 -2.13 -14.07
N LEU A 281 -5.56 -3.17 -14.01
CA LEU A 281 -5.95 -4.51 -13.52
C LEU A 281 -6.36 -4.48 -12.04
N GLN A 282 -5.64 -3.74 -11.20
CA GLN A 282 -5.95 -3.60 -9.77
C GLN A 282 -7.32 -2.95 -9.55
N ILE A 283 -7.66 -1.92 -10.34
CA ILE A 283 -8.93 -1.20 -10.28
C ILE A 283 -10.06 -2.02 -10.89
N THR A 284 -9.93 -2.44 -12.15
CA THR A 284 -10.98 -3.18 -12.87
C THR A 284 -11.26 -4.54 -12.24
N GLY A 285 -10.24 -5.16 -11.65
CA GLY A 285 -10.36 -6.41 -10.92
C GLY A 285 -11.24 -6.34 -9.67
N ARG A 286 -11.66 -5.15 -9.22
CA ARG A 286 -12.63 -4.96 -8.13
C ARG A 286 -14.07 -5.31 -8.52
N ALA A 287 -14.39 -5.40 -9.82
CA ALA A 287 -15.70 -5.84 -10.29
C ALA A 287 -15.92 -7.35 -10.07
N GLY A 288 -17.13 -7.77 -9.68
CA GLY A 288 -17.53 -9.18 -9.57
C GLY A 288 -16.75 -9.96 -8.51
N ARG A 289 -16.63 -9.44 -7.28
CA ARG A 289 -15.89 -10.12 -6.20
C ARG A 289 -16.60 -11.42 -5.77
N TYR A 290 -15.82 -12.46 -5.49
CA TYR A 290 -16.36 -13.74 -5.04
C TYR A 290 -17.07 -13.58 -3.68
N GLY A 291 -18.25 -14.17 -3.55
CA GLY A 291 -19.08 -14.05 -2.35
C GLY A 291 -19.84 -12.73 -2.22
N THR A 292 -19.91 -11.94 -3.31
CA THR A 292 -20.76 -10.74 -3.39
C THR A 292 -22.00 -11.00 -4.27
N ALA A 293 -22.92 -10.03 -4.32
CA ALA A 293 -24.15 -10.13 -5.11
C ALA A 293 -23.92 -10.30 -6.63
N PHE A 294 -22.70 -9.99 -7.12
CA PHE A 294 -22.36 -10.04 -8.54
C PHE A 294 -21.27 -11.07 -8.79
N SER A 295 -21.62 -12.18 -9.45
CA SER A 295 -20.71 -13.27 -9.80
C SER A 295 -19.78 -12.93 -10.96
N ASP A 296 -20.17 -12.01 -11.85
CA ASP A 296 -19.40 -11.63 -13.03
C ASP A 296 -19.12 -10.13 -13.02
N GLY A 297 -17.85 -9.78 -13.25
CA GLY A 297 -17.39 -8.40 -13.29
C GLY A 297 -17.34 -7.86 -14.72
N VAL A 298 -17.71 -6.60 -14.88
CA VAL A 298 -17.55 -5.89 -16.15
C VAL A 298 -16.62 -4.68 -15.98
N ALA A 299 -15.68 -4.50 -16.90
CA ALA A 299 -14.89 -3.28 -17.03
C ALA A 299 -15.32 -2.53 -18.30
N THR A 300 -15.51 -1.22 -18.18
CA THR A 300 -15.82 -0.34 -19.31
C THR A 300 -15.24 1.06 -19.04
N THR A 301 -15.43 1.96 -19.99
CA THR A 301 -15.03 3.37 -19.90
C THR A 301 -16.28 4.25 -19.95
N LEU A 302 -16.17 5.48 -19.46
CA LEU A 302 -17.25 6.46 -19.56
C LEU A 302 -17.49 6.84 -21.03
N ARG A 303 -16.42 7.12 -21.77
CA ARG A 303 -16.49 7.48 -23.19
C ARG A 303 -16.28 6.27 -24.07
N HIS A 304 -17.04 6.17 -25.16
CA HIS A 304 -16.92 5.06 -26.11
C HIS A 304 -15.53 5.00 -26.78
N GLU A 305 -14.94 6.16 -27.08
CA GLU A 305 -13.60 6.29 -27.69
C GLU A 305 -12.49 5.63 -26.87
N ASP A 306 -12.61 5.59 -25.53
CA ASP A 306 -11.59 5.05 -24.64
C ASP A 306 -11.59 3.51 -24.54
N ILE A 307 -12.61 2.83 -25.08
CA ILE A 307 -12.74 1.37 -24.94
C ILE A 307 -11.60 0.61 -25.60
N GLY A 308 -11.14 1.08 -26.77
CA GLY A 308 -10.00 0.47 -27.47
C GLY A 308 -8.75 0.50 -26.61
N THR A 309 -8.44 1.67 -26.06
CA THR A 309 -7.33 1.90 -25.14
C THR A 309 -7.43 1.03 -23.89
N LEU A 310 -8.62 0.91 -23.28
CA LEU A 310 -8.80 0.04 -22.10
C LEU A 310 -8.51 -1.43 -22.43
N ARG A 311 -8.97 -1.94 -23.58
CA ARG A 311 -8.69 -3.32 -23.99
C ARG A 311 -7.21 -3.55 -24.23
N GLU A 312 -6.54 -2.59 -24.86
CA GLU A 312 -5.09 -2.65 -25.09
C GLU A 312 -4.31 -2.67 -23.77
N ILE A 313 -4.64 -1.77 -22.83
CA ILE A 313 -4.00 -1.74 -21.52
C ILE A 313 -4.17 -3.07 -20.79
N LEU A 314 -5.39 -3.63 -20.76
CA LEU A 314 -5.69 -4.86 -20.02
C LEU A 314 -5.20 -6.15 -20.71
N SER A 315 -4.89 -6.11 -22.02
CA SER A 315 -4.39 -7.27 -22.76
C SER A 315 -2.88 -7.39 -22.73
N GLN A 316 -2.17 -6.32 -22.40
CA GLN A 316 -0.72 -6.34 -22.22
C GLN A 316 -0.34 -7.32 -21.10
N PRO A 317 0.83 -7.99 -21.19
CA PRO A 317 1.40 -8.68 -20.05
C PRO A 317 1.77 -7.65 -18.97
N VAL A 318 1.74 -8.07 -17.70
CA VAL A 318 2.26 -7.25 -16.61
C VAL A 318 3.77 -7.39 -16.61
N GLU A 319 4.47 -6.27 -16.86
CA GLU A 319 5.93 -6.24 -16.84
C GLU A 319 6.47 -6.65 -15.46
N PRO A 320 7.53 -7.48 -15.40
CA PRO A 320 8.19 -7.81 -14.15
C PRO A 320 8.68 -6.56 -13.42
N ILE A 321 8.69 -6.63 -12.09
CA ILE A 321 9.30 -5.59 -11.28
C ILE A 321 10.81 -5.78 -11.33
N GLU A 322 11.56 -4.77 -11.77
CA GLU A 322 13.02 -4.88 -11.89
C GLU A 322 13.78 -4.28 -10.71
N ARG A 323 13.18 -3.25 -10.06
CA ARG A 323 13.81 -2.51 -8.97
C ARG A 323 12.85 -2.32 -7.80
N VAL A 324 13.39 -2.29 -6.58
CA VAL A 324 12.62 -2.10 -5.34
C VAL A 324 13.14 -0.92 -4.53
N GLY A 325 12.24 -0.29 -3.80
CA GLY A 325 12.55 0.87 -2.98
C GLY A 325 13.33 0.49 -1.73
N ILE A 326 14.33 1.30 -1.38
CA ILE A 326 14.98 1.31 -0.07
C ILE A 326 15.04 2.74 0.45
N ALA A 327 15.15 2.87 1.76
CA ALA A 327 15.34 4.17 2.41
C ALA A 327 16.46 4.01 3.45
N PRO A 328 17.27 5.05 3.67
CA PRO A 328 18.29 5.00 4.70
C PRO A 328 17.66 4.88 6.09
N THR A 329 18.30 4.11 6.95
CA THR A 329 17.90 4.04 8.36
C THR A 329 18.29 5.32 9.09
N PHE A 330 17.67 5.57 10.23
CA PHE A 330 18.07 6.70 11.06
C PHE A 330 19.54 6.58 11.47
N GLU A 331 19.98 5.39 11.83
CA GLU A 331 21.33 5.11 12.32
C GLU A 331 22.39 5.39 11.23
N GLN A 332 22.05 5.11 9.96
CA GLN A 332 22.88 5.48 8.80
C GLN A 332 22.98 7.01 8.66
N ILE A 333 21.87 7.72 8.74
CA ILE A 333 21.83 9.19 8.67
C ILE A 333 22.57 9.83 9.86
N GLU A 334 22.42 9.28 11.06
CA GLU A 334 23.11 9.72 12.26
C GLU A 334 24.63 9.55 12.11
N THR A 335 25.08 8.37 11.67
CA THR A 335 26.50 8.10 11.41
C THR A 335 27.06 9.04 10.35
N PHE A 336 26.29 9.30 9.29
CA PHE A 336 26.64 10.24 8.23
C PHE A 336 26.77 11.67 8.76
N SER A 337 25.90 12.08 9.70
CA SER A 337 25.90 13.42 10.29
C SER A 337 27.17 13.73 11.10
N PHE A 338 27.81 12.75 11.72
CA PHE A 338 29.07 12.96 12.46
C PHE A 338 30.21 13.45 11.59
N HIS A 339 30.18 13.13 10.29
CA HIS A 339 31.19 13.56 9.32
C HIS A 339 30.89 14.96 8.75
N LEU A 340 29.70 15.49 9.02
CA LEU A 340 29.18 16.75 8.48
C LEU A 340 28.44 17.55 9.57
N PRO A 341 29.12 17.89 10.69
CA PRO A 341 28.45 18.42 11.89
C PRO A 341 27.80 19.80 11.69
N GLN A 342 28.14 20.51 10.62
CA GLN A 342 27.60 21.84 10.30
C GLN A 342 26.53 21.80 9.19
N ALA A 343 26.26 20.62 8.60
CA ALA A 343 25.25 20.50 7.57
C ALA A 343 23.85 20.58 8.17
N SER A 344 22.96 21.32 7.51
CA SER A 344 21.53 21.24 7.84
C SER A 344 21.01 19.83 7.55
N PHE A 345 19.87 19.47 8.15
CA PHE A 345 19.29 18.15 7.93
C PHE A 345 18.90 17.91 6.46
N VAL A 346 18.40 18.95 5.79
CA VAL A 346 18.09 18.92 4.36
C VAL A 346 19.35 18.65 3.54
N HIS A 347 20.45 19.34 3.86
CA HIS A 347 21.71 19.13 3.17
C HIS A 347 22.29 17.73 3.43
N LEU A 348 22.12 17.18 4.64
CA LEU A 348 22.49 15.81 4.96
C LEU A 348 21.72 14.80 4.10
N LEU A 349 20.40 14.97 3.95
CA LEU A 349 19.57 14.10 3.11
C LEU A 349 19.98 14.18 1.64
N ASP A 350 20.09 15.39 1.09
CA ASP A 350 20.44 15.61 -0.31
C ASP A 350 21.83 15.02 -0.62
N LEU A 351 22.80 15.25 0.28
CA LEU A 351 24.13 14.71 0.11
C LEU A 351 24.14 13.19 0.23
N PHE A 352 23.47 12.61 1.23
CA PHE A 352 23.39 11.16 1.41
C PHE A 352 22.85 10.48 0.15
N VAL A 353 21.73 10.96 -0.39
CA VAL A 353 21.13 10.43 -1.63
C VAL A 353 22.11 10.56 -2.80
N SER A 354 22.87 11.66 -2.87
CA SER A 354 23.82 11.89 -3.97
C SER A 354 25.08 11.01 -3.92
N VAL A 355 25.50 10.56 -2.73
CA VAL A 355 26.75 9.79 -2.57
C VAL A 355 26.53 8.30 -2.29
N CYS A 356 25.32 7.90 -1.92
CA CYS A 356 25.03 6.52 -1.57
C CYS A 356 25.26 5.56 -2.74
N SER A 357 25.74 4.37 -2.42
CA SER A 357 25.93 3.30 -3.40
C SER A 357 24.78 2.30 -3.27
N ILE A 358 24.15 1.95 -4.39
CA ILE A 358 23.04 1.00 -4.44
C ILE A 358 23.30 -0.03 -5.54
N SER A 359 22.86 -1.27 -5.32
CA SER A 359 22.88 -2.31 -6.36
C SER A 359 21.75 -2.07 -7.37
N ASP A 360 21.90 -2.59 -8.59
CA ASP A 360 20.98 -2.37 -9.71
C ASP A 360 19.51 -2.71 -9.39
N GLN A 361 19.27 -3.64 -8.46
CA GLN A 361 17.94 -4.09 -8.05
C GLN A 361 17.21 -3.11 -7.13
N PHE A 362 17.86 -2.03 -6.72
CA PHE A 362 17.31 -1.08 -5.76
C PHE A 362 17.19 0.31 -6.34
N PHE A 363 16.27 1.12 -5.80
CA PHE A 363 16.23 2.57 -5.97
C PHE A 363 16.01 3.22 -4.60
N ILE A 364 16.47 4.46 -4.42
CA ILE A 364 16.18 5.22 -3.20
C ILE A 364 14.76 5.77 -3.29
N CYS A 365 13.91 5.45 -2.31
CA CYS A 365 12.58 6.02 -2.22
C CYS A 365 12.65 7.54 -2.11
N THR A 366 11.66 8.24 -2.69
CA THR A 366 11.62 9.71 -2.65
C THR A 366 11.60 10.22 -1.21
N VAL A 367 12.46 11.20 -0.94
CA VAL A 367 12.55 11.92 0.33
C VAL A 367 11.89 13.29 0.26
N GLU A 368 11.12 13.60 -0.79
CA GLU A 368 10.56 14.94 -1.03
C GLU A 368 9.65 15.42 0.11
N GLN A 369 8.78 14.54 0.62
CA GLN A 369 7.93 14.87 1.77
C GLN A 369 8.78 15.15 3.02
N MET A 370 9.78 14.31 3.27
CA MET A 370 10.71 14.47 4.39
C MET A 370 11.47 15.79 4.29
N ARG A 371 11.95 16.12 3.09
CA ARG A 371 12.65 17.37 2.77
C ARG A 371 11.77 18.59 2.99
N THR A 372 10.52 18.55 2.52
CA THR A 372 9.55 19.63 2.69
C THR A 372 9.26 19.89 4.18
N LEU A 373 9.10 18.83 4.98
CA LEU A 373 8.93 18.97 6.43
C LEU A 373 10.20 19.49 7.10
N ALA A 374 11.37 19.01 6.69
CA ALA A 374 12.66 19.46 7.20
C ALA A 374 12.91 20.95 6.96
N ASP A 375 12.66 21.45 5.74
CA ASP A 375 12.73 22.87 5.37
C ASP A 375 11.83 23.72 6.28
N LEU A 376 10.61 23.24 6.56
CA LEU A 376 9.61 23.96 7.34
C LEU A 376 10.01 24.16 8.82
N ILE A 377 10.92 23.34 9.34
CA ILE A 377 11.38 23.37 10.74
C ILE A 377 12.89 23.59 10.89
N ASP A 378 13.58 23.97 9.81
CA ASP A 378 15.05 24.09 9.79
C ASP A 378 15.56 25.06 10.88
N TYR A 379 14.86 26.19 11.04
CA TYR A 379 15.17 27.22 12.04
C TYR A 379 14.91 26.84 13.51
N ILE A 380 14.27 25.69 13.78
CA ILE A 380 13.98 25.22 15.14
C ILE A 380 15.13 24.31 15.60
N PRO A 381 15.83 24.61 16.71
CA PRO A 381 16.93 23.78 17.19
C PRO A 381 16.40 22.49 17.81
N LEU A 382 16.62 21.35 17.14
CA LEU A 382 16.17 20.03 17.59
C LEU A 382 17.34 19.03 17.53
N PRO A 383 17.40 18.08 18.48
CA PRO A 383 18.25 16.90 18.33
C PRO A 383 17.93 16.15 17.03
N LEU A 384 18.95 15.59 16.37
CA LEU A 384 18.80 14.95 15.06
C LEU A 384 17.72 13.86 15.05
N LYS A 385 17.66 12.99 16.07
CA LYS A 385 16.62 11.95 16.21
C LYS A 385 15.20 12.53 16.24
N VAL A 386 15.01 13.61 17.00
CA VAL A 386 13.70 14.27 17.14
C VAL A 386 13.32 14.90 15.81
N ARG A 387 14.25 15.63 15.17
CA ARG A 387 14.04 16.22 13.84
C ARG A 387 13.67 15.16 12.81
N TYR A 388 14.43 14.08 12.71
CA TYR A 388 14.16 12.96 11.81
C TYR A 388 12.75 12.39 12.04
N THR A 389 12.37 12.17 13.29
CA THR A 389 11.05 11.62 13.67
C THR A 389 9.90 12.53 13.21
N PHE A 390 10.04 13.85 13.36
CA PHE A 390 9.06 14.79 12.82
C PHE A 390 9.05 14.80 11.28
N CYS A 391 10.20 14.67 10.62
CA CYS A 391 10.29 14.71 9.17
C CYS A 391 9.78 13.43 8.48
N ILE A 392 9.74 12.27 9.16
CA ILE A 392 9.09 11.06 8.64
C ILE A 392 7.58 11.03 8.90
N SER A 393 7.01 12.04 9.57
CA SER A 393 5.58 12.06 9.87
C SER A 393 4.76 12.20 8.58
N PRO A 394 3.74 11.36 8.35
CA PRO A 394 2.98 11.34 7.09
C PRO A 394 1.96 12.49 7.02
N ILE A 395 2.46 13.72 6.92
CA ILE A 395 1.65 14.94 6.95
C ILE A 395 1.67 15.61 5.57
N ASN A 396 0.49 15.93 5.03
CA ASN A 396 0.36 16.82 3.88
C ASN A 396 0.32 18.28 4.36
N VAL A 397 1.37 19.03 4.02
CA VAL A 397 1.55 20.45 4.38
C VAL A 397 1.17 21.44 3.27
N GLU A 398 0.49 21.00 2.20
CA GLU A 398 -0.10 21.89 1.19
C GLU A 398 -1.09 22.90 1.82
N SER A 399 -1.80 22.46 2.87
CA SER A 399 -2.68 23.35 3.65
C SER A 399 -1.89 24.17 4.67
N LYS A 400 -2.07 25.49 4.61
CA LYS A 400 -1.48 26.43 5.60
C LYS A 400 -1.82 26.08 7.05
N LEU A 401 -3.03 25.55 7.29
CA LEU A 401 -3.46 25.14 8.63
C LEU A 401 -2.63 23.97 9.15
N THR A 402 -2.43 22.95 8.31
CA THR A 402 -1.66 21.76 8.67
C THR A 402 -0.18 22.10 8.86
N ALA A 403 0.38 22.91 7.96
CA ALA A 403 1.76 23.40 8.09
C ALA A 403 1.98 24.18 9.40
N ALA A 404 1.06 25.10 9.74
CA ALA A 404 1.14 25.87 10.98
C ALA A 404 0.98 24.98 12.23
N ALA A 405 0.09 23.98 12.18
CA ALA A 405 -0.09 23.02 13.27
C ALA A 405 1.17 22.18 13.50
N PHE A 406 1.78 21.67 12.42
CA PHE A 406 3.04 20.92 12.47
C PHE A 406 4.16 21.74 13.13
N VAL A 407 4.40 22.96 12.63
CA VAL A 407 5.40 23.88 13.22
C VAL A 407 5.12 24.14 14.70
N LYS A 408 3.85 24.36 15.06
CA LYS A 408 3.44 24.59 16.45
C LYS A 408 3.72 23.37 17.35
N MET A 409 3.52 22.16 16.85
CA MET A 409 3.84 20.93 17.58
C MET A 409 5.34 20.77 17.78
N VAL A 410 6.13 21.08 16.76
CA VAL A 410 7.60 20.96 16.80
C VAL A 410 8.25 21.96 17.75
N ARG A 411 7.64 23.15 17.93
CA ARG A 411 8.11 24.18 18.88
C ARG A 411 7.80 23.87 20.35
N ARG A 412 6.84 23.00 20.61
CA ARG A 412 6.41 22.63 21.96
C ARG A 412 7.16 21.40 22.41
#